data_AF-A0A1J4K4L7-F1
#
_entry.id   AF-A0A1J4K4L7-F1
#
_cell.length_a   1.000
_cell.length_b   1.000
_cell.length_c   1.000
_cell.angle_alpha   90.00
_cell.angle_beta   90.00
_cell.angle_gamma   90.00
#
_symmetry.space_group_name_H-M   'P 1'
#
loop_
_entity.id
_entity.type
_entity.pdbx_description
1 polymer ?
#
loop_
_entity_poly.entity_id
_entity_poly.type
_entity_poly.pdbx_seq_one_letter_code
_entity_poly.pdbx_strand_id
1 'polypeptide(L)'
;MNIIDDFSDSTDSEDDEIRKIIKCDKDVPVEFSINSLLQTRKTDSTMNTPIRKIELSDDSSNDDEFKAPMKLPALPEREPSIFDFSQGSKTTRVFEILDAQPISDTPTFPKLSEWQYQTFLYLVDKIIPSNDIIFFSLVQEIIARKSCISGDSLLKFANKFPPHSIDYFHWFEMLRETMFSYKDAVPYLLAIADPEIFKYESEEEAEKAPFDIIVLHVAAILDPIISDNCKYGIALKKLKHILKSYTFPPDKMNNLIDSCFDLAEEEVSDITEISNIFSFISLFPLDGIGCEIVYQICLRLSLHLLGAEYLPDSLNMDLLANSMSQLKSLCNDSLKNNELRRASAAMALTEKTLVAAMKLKKVSKNNLMTFAKCMKFSINSSDPGVLTTLKEQIHVTRTQYESFIQANFL
;
A
#
# COMPACT_ATOMS: atom_id res chain seq x y z
N MET A 1 71.52 4.51 34.14
CA MET A 1 71.43 5.25 32.86
C MET A 1 70.09 5.96 32.92
N ASN A 2 70.11 7.22 33.37
CA ASN A 2 68.95 8.11 33.42
C ASN A 2 68.78 8.77 32.06
N ILE A 3 67.56 8.85 31.55
CA ILE A 3 67.07 10.02 30.78
C ILE A 3 65.59 10.20 31.15
N ILE A 4 65.30 11.40 31.64
CA ILE A 4 63.99 12.05 31.86
C ILE A 4 63.74 12.97 30.65
N ASP A 5 62.52 13.50 30.52
CA ASP A 5 62.06 14.65 29.70
C ASP A 5 61.37 14.26 28.37
N ASP A 6 60.26 14.87 27.95
CA ASP A 6 59.27 15.72 28.61
C ASP A 6 58.04 15.78 27.68
N PHE A 7 56.89 16.14 28.24
CA PHE A 7 55.71 16.57 27.49
C PHE A 7 55.99 17.89 26.74
N SER A 8 55.54 18.02 25.48
CA SER A 8 54.90 19.28 24.99
C SER A 8 54.22 19.11 23.63
N ASP A 9 53.07 19.76 23.52
CA ASP A 9 52.18 19.91 22.38
C ASP A 9 52.85 20.46 21.10
N SER A 10 52.37 20.00 19.95
CA SER A 10 52.00 20.91 18.86
C SER A 10 50.98 20.25 17.94
N THR A 11 49.74 20.72 18.07
CA THR A 11 48.64 20.63 17.10
C THR A 11 48.99 21.32 15.78
N ASP A 12 48.15 21.06 14.78
CA ASP A 12 47.96 21.84 13.54
C ASP A 12 48.85 21.48 12.35
N SER A 13 48.41 20.50 11.52
CA SER A 13 48.77 20.54 10.10
C SER A 13 47.87 19.81 9.09
N GLU A 14 46.75 19.17 9.47
CA GLU A 14 45.86 18.47 8.49
C GLU A 14 44.46 19.08 8.33
N ASP A 15 44.02 19.93 9.26
CA ASP A 15 42.70 20.59 9.19
C ASP A 15 42.64 21.77 8.20
N ASP A 16 43.78 22.28 7.74
CA ASP A 16 43.85 23.47 6.87
C ASP A 16 43.70 23.16 5.36
N GLU A 17 43.90 21.91 4.92
CA GLU A 17 43.62 21.52 3.52
C GLU A 17 42.14 21.16 3.30
N ILE A 18 41.46 20.58 4.30
CA ILE A 18 40.01 20.30 4.21
C ILE A 18 39.20 21.60 4.29
N ARG A 19 39.65 22.61 5.06
CA ARG A 19 39.01 23.93 5.12
C ARG A 19 39.14 24.74 3.82
N LYS A 20 40.11 24.43 2.96
CA LYS A 20 40.25 25.08 1.64
C LYS A 20 39.31 24.50 0.57
N ILE A 21 38.83 23.26 0.73
CA ILE A 21 37.89 22.64 -0.22
C ILE A 21 36.42 22.98 0.11
N ILE A 22 36.13 23.43 1.35
CA ILE A 22 34.78 23.83 1.80
C ILE A 22 34.45 25.31 1.48
N LYS A 23 35.39 26.12 0.98
CA LYS A 23 35.08 27.47 0.46
C LYS A 23 34.86 27.46 -1.05
N CYS A 24 33.78 26.82 -1.46
CA CYS A 24 33.07 27.21 -2.68
C CYS A 24 31.65 27.61 -2.27
N ASP A 25 31.56 28.75 -1.58
CA ASP A 25 30.32 29.52 -1.45
C ASP A 25 29.86 29.86 -2.88
N LYS A 26 28.99 29.03 -3.43
CA LYS A 26 27.92 29.54 -4.27
C LYS A 26 26.74 29.72 -3.34
N ASP A 27 26.65 30.92 -2.79
CA ASP A 27 25.48 31.42 -2.09
C ASP A 27 24.23 31.02 -2.88
N VAL A 28 23.50 30.04 -2.34
CA VAL A 28 22.15 29.73 -2.80
C VAL A 28 21.32 30.96 -2.47
N PRO A 29 20.68 31.63 -3.44
CA PRO A 29 19.81 32.75 -3.15
C PRO A 29 18.77 32.29 -2.13
N VAL A 30 18.67 33.02 -1.01
CA VAL A 30 17.83 32.67 0.15
C VAL A 30 16.42 32.26 -0.32
N GLU A 31 15.93 32.91 -1.37
CA GLU A 31 14.66 32.70 -2.09
C GLU A 31 14.32 31.24 -2.45
N PHE A 32 15.31 30.35 -2.65
CA PHE A 32 15.08 28.94 -3.04
C PHE A 32 15.18 27.93 -1.88
N SER A 33 15.36 28.42 -0.66
CA SER A 33 15.34 27.55 0.53
C SER A 33 13.90 27.15 0.91
N ILE A 34 13.73 25.98 1.53
CA ILE A 34 12.43 25.55 2.10
C ILE A 34 11.90 26.56 3.13
N ASN A 35 12.80 27.26 3.84
CA ASN A 35 12.43 28.32 4.77
C ASN A 35 11.86 29.55 4.06
N SER A 36 12.29 29.82 2.82
CA SER A 36 11.74 30.90 2.00
C SER A 36 10.34 30.56 1.49
N LEU A 37 10.09 29.31 1.09
CA LEU A 37 8.73 28.85 0.78
C LEU A 37 7.76 29.01 1.98
N LEU A 38 8.24 28.75 3.20
CA LEU A 38 7.47 28.97 4.43
C LEU A 38 7.21 30.46 4.71
N GLN A 39 8.14 31.35 4.36
CA GLN A 39 7.95 32.79 4.49
C GLN A 39 6.98 33.31 3.42
N THR A 40 7.13 32.92 2.16
CA THR A 40 6.24 33.34 1.06
C THR A 40 4.79 32.97 1.33
N ARG A 41 4.51 31.76 1.83
CA ARG A 41 3.12 31.35 2.18
C ARG A 41 2.55 32.07 3.41
N LYS A 42 3.40 32.49 4.36
CA LYS A 42 2.97 33.32 5.49
C LYS A 42 2.64 34.75 5.05
N THR A 43 3.28 35.26 4.01
CA THR A 43 2.93 36.55 3.39
C THR A 43 1.73 36.45 2.46
N ASP A 44 1.53 35.31 1.78
CA ASP A 44 0.36 35.10 0.90
C ASP A 44 -0.94 34.94 1.68
N SER A 45 -0.91 34.41 2.92
CA SER A 45 -2.11 34.38 3.78
C SER A 45 -2.53 35.77 4.28
N THR A 46 -1.67 36.79 4.14
CA THR A 46 -1.97 38.19 4.48
C THR A 46 -2.38 39.06 3.29
N MET A 47 -2.32 38.56 2.05
CA MET A 47 -2.66 39.30 0.83
C MET A 47 -3.91 38.70 0.16
N ASN A 48 -5.06 39.33 0.43
CA ASN A 48 -6.30 39.31 -0.35
C ASN A 48 -6.70 38.01 -1.05
N THR A 49 -7.47 37.16 -0.36
CA THR A 49 -8.42 36.28 -1.04
C THR A 49 -9.56 37.14 -1.62
N PRO A 50 -9.80 37.19 -2.95
CA PRO A 50 -10.95 37.90 -3.47
C PRO A 50 -12.21 37.14 -3.05
N ILE A 51 -13.03 37.76 -2.21
CA ILE A 51 -14.38 37.31 -1.94
C ILE A 51 -15.16 37.40 -3.27
N ARG A 52 -15.37 36.27 -3.95
CA ARG A 52 -16.34 36.17 -5.03
C ARG A 52 -17.73 36.39 -4.42
N LYS A 53 -18.23 37.62 -4.51
CA LYS A 53 -19.66 37.89 -4.43
C LYS A 53 -20.32 37.20 -5.63
N ILE A 54 -21.13 36.20 -5.36
CA ILE A 54 -22.04 35.64 -6.36
C ILE A 54 -23.22 36.61 -6.41
N GLU A 55 -23.23 37.47 -7.44
CA GLU A 55 -24.43 38.20 -7.84
C GLU A 55 -25.31 37.22 -8.62
N LEU A 56 -26.50 36.94 -8.08
CA LEU A 56 -27.56 36.23 -8.78
C LEU A 56 -28.19 37.21 -9.78
N SER A 57 -27.93 37.02 -11.06
CA SER A 57 -28.73 37.59 -12.14
C SER A 57 -29.55 36.47 -12.77
N ASP A 58 -30.87 36.56 -12.59
CA ASP A 58 -31.86 35.88 -13.43
C ASP A 58 -31.62 36.29 -14.88
N ASP A 59 -31.39 35.32 -15.76
CA ASP A 59 -31.81 35.44 -17.14
C ASP A 59 -32.14 34.08 -17.74
N SER A 60 -33.35 34.01 -18.27
CA SER A 60 -33.96 32.87 -18.93
C SER A 60 -33.50 32.78 -20.37
N SER A 61 -32.84 31.70 -20.74
CA SER A 61 -32.87 31.19 -22.12
C SER A 61 -32.59 29.68 -22.14
N ASN A 62 -33.55 28.95 -22.70
CA ASN A 62 -33.48 27.52 -22.98
C ASN A 62 -32.33 27.24 -23.96
N ASP A 63 -31.26 26.64 -23.47
CA ASP A 63 -30.35 25.86 -24.30
C ASP A 63 -30.46 24.41 -23.85
N ASP A 64 -30.77 23.53 -24.80
CA ASP A 64 -30.85 22.09 -24.61
C ASP A 64 -29.52 21.57 -24.06
N GLU A 65 -29.48 21.37 -22.74
CA GLU A 65 -28.36 20.82 -22.00
C GLU A 65 -28.05 19.43 -22.55
N PHE A 66 -26.89 19.30 -23.21
CA PHE A 66 -26.36 18.02 -23.66
C PHE A 66 -26.27 17.06 -22.46
N LYS A 67 -27.23 16.12 -22.37
CA LYS A 67 -27.17 15.01 -21.42
C LYS A 67 -26.30 13.91 -22.02
N ALA A 68 -25.02 13.90 -21.64
CA ALA A 68 -24.11 12.81 -21.97
C ALA A 68 -24.74 11.46 -21.57
N PRO A 69 -24.89 10.49 -22.50
CA PRO A 69 -25.46 9.18 -22.19
C PRO A 69 -24.35 8.30 -21.59
N MET A 70 -23.97 8.58 -20.35
CA MET A 70 -23.34 7.69 -19.36
C MET A 70 -22.66 8.58 -18.32
N LYS A 71 -23.14 8.49 -17.07
CA LYS A 71 -22.28 8.83 -15.94
C LYS A 71 -21.20 7.75 -15.88
N LEU A 72 -20.09 7.98 -16.58
CA LEU A 72 -18.84 7.29 -16.23
C LEU A 72 -18.65 7.51 -14.72
N PRO A 73 -18.47 6.45 -13.91
CA PRO A 73 -18.10 6.64 -12.53
C PRO A 73 -16.85 7.51 -12.55
N ALA A 74 -16.89 8.64 -11.85
CA ALA A 74 -15.72 9.47 -11.66
C ALA A 74 -14.65 8.55 -11.08
N LEU A 75 -13.63 8.23 -11.90
CA LEU A 75 -12.38 7.70 -11.38
C LEU A 75 -11.98 8.67 -10.27
N PRO A 76 -11.71 8.19 -9.04
CA PRO A 76 -11.18 9.08 -8.02
C PRO A 76 -9.97 9.77 -8.66
N GLU A 77 -9.96 11.10 -8.62
CA GLU A 77 -8.83 11.89 -9.10
C GLU A 77 -7.60 11.34 -8.39
N ARG A 78 -6.73 10.67 -9.15
CA ARG A 78 -5.50 10.09 -8.62
C ARG A 78 -4.69 11.25 -8.07
N GLU A 79 -4.25 11.14 -6.82
CA GLU A 79 -3.24 12.07 -6.30
C GLU A 79 -2.05 12.07 -7.28
N PRO A 80 -1.44 13.24 -7.56
CA PRO A 80 -0.29 13.34 -8.44
C PRO A 80 0.89 12.58 -7.82
N SER A 81 0.93 11.29 -8.10
CA SER A 81 1.91 10.33 -7.66
C SER A 81 3.02 10.25 -8.71
N ILE A 82 4.29 10.22 -8.29
CA ILE A 82 5.45 10.13 -9.20
C ILE A 82 5.63 8.74 -9.84
N PHE A 83 4.66 7.85 -9.62
CA PHE A 83 4.74 6.44 -9.93
C PHE A 83 3.87 6.10 -11.14
N ASP A 84 4.52 5.60 -12.18
CA ASP A 84 3.88 4.79 -13.21
C ASP A 84 3.89 3.35 -12.71
N PHE A 85 2.73 2.70 -12.66
CA PHE A 85 2.62 1.29 -12.26
C PHE A 85 3.27 0.39 -13.32
N SER A 86 4.07 -0.59 -12.89
CA SER A 86 4.56 -1.64 -13.78
C SER A 86 3.45 -2.67 -14.00
N GLN A 87 3.44 -3.30 -15.18
CA GLN A 87 2.54 -4.43 -15.47
C GLN A 87 3.14 -5.79 -15.11
N GLY A 88 4.34 -5.80 -14.53
CA GLY A 88 4.93 -7.00 -13.94
C GLY A 88 4.29 -7.22 -12.57
N SER A 89 3.80 -8.42 -12.29
CA SER A 89 3.50 -8.80 -10.90
C SER A 89 3.90 -10.25 -10.67
N LYS A 90 4.58 -10.48 -9.54
CA LYS A 90 5.05 -11.80 -9.09
C LYS A 90 4.08 -12.44 -8.11
N THR A 91 2.81 -12.06 -8.21
CA THR A 91 1.74 -12.35 -7.24
C THR A 91 1.39 -13.83 -7.10
N THR A 92 1.95 -14.68 -7.95
CA THR A 92 1.82 -16.14 -7.90
C THR A 92 2.69 -16.81 -6.84
N ARG A 93 3.75 -16.15 -6.36
CA ARG A 93 4.59 -16.64 -5.25
C ARG A 93 3.81 -16.80 -3.93
N VAL A 94 2.66 -16.13 -3.81
CA VAL A 94 1.73 -16.32 -2.69
C VAL A 94 1.43 -17.79 -2.45
N PHE A 95 1.33 -18.60 -3.52
CA PHE A 95 1.05 -20.03 -3.39
C PHE A 95 2.26 -20.84 -2.91
N GLU A 96 3.47 -20.37 -3.15
CA GLU A 96 4.69 -20.96 -2.57
C GLU A 96 4.76 -20.67 -1.06
N ILE A 97 4.43 -19.44 -0.65
CA ILE A 97 4.41 -19.02 0.76
C ILE A 97 3.34 -19.77 1.56
N LEU A 98 2.23 -20.11 0.92
CA LEU A 98 1.14 -20.88 1.53
C LEU A 98 1.36 -22.40 1.49
N ASP A 99 2.54 -22.84 1.05
CA ASP A 99 2.95 -24.25 0.87
C ASP A 99 2.03 -25.04 -0.08
N ALA A 100 1.47 -24.38 -1.10
CA ALA A 100 0.63 -25.05 -2.07
C ALA A 100 1.48 -25.89 -3.03
N GLN A 101 1.13 -27.17 -3.20
CA GLN A 101 1.79 -28.07 -4.16
C GLN A 101 1.68 -27.52 -5.59
N PRO A 102 2.59 -27.84 -6.53
CA PRO A 102 2.47 -27.42 -7.94
C PRO A 102 1.09 -27.78 -8.51
N ILE A 103 0.59 -27.00 -9.49
CA ILE A 103 -0.71 -27.23 -10.14
C ILE A 103 -0.68 -28.58 -10.87
N SER A 104 -0.95 -29.68 -10.18
CA SER A 104 -1.13 -31.01 -10.78
C SER A 104 -2.60 -31.41 -10.85
N ASP A 105 -3.45 -30.90 -9.95
CA ASP A 105 -4.82 -31.40 -9.75
C ASP A 105 -5.85 -30.29 -9.46
N THR A 106 -5.95 -29.26 -10.31
CA THR A 106 -7.09 -28.32 -10.21
C THR A 106 -8.40 -29.11 -10.36
N PRO A 107 -9.32 -29.05 -9.39
CA PRO A 107 -10.58 -29.78 -9.46
C PRO A 107 -11.35 -29.43 -10.74
N THR A 108 -11.83 -30.45 -11.46
CA THR A 108 -12.63 -30.26 -12.67
C THR A 108 -14.11 -30.42 -12.36
N PHE A 109 -14.91 -29.42 -12.76
CA PHE A 109 -16.34 -29.41 -12.53
C PHE A 109 -17.09 -29.59 -13.85
N PRO A 110 -18.34 -30.12 -13.81
CA PRO A 110 -19.14 -30.26 -15.01
C PRO A 110 -19.35 -28.90 -15.68
N LYS A 111 -19.17 -28.83 -17.00
CA LYS A 111 -19.48 -27.60 -17.74
C LYS A 111 -20.96 -27.28 -17.64
N LEU A 112 -21.27 -25.99 -17.49
CA LEU A 112 -22.65 -25.54 -17.56
C LEU A 112 -23.13 -25.64 -19.01
N SER A 113 -24.30 -26.26 -19.20
CA SER A 113 -24.99 -26.14 -20.48
C SER A 113 -25.38 -24.69 -20.75
N GLU A 114 -25.52 -24.31 -22.01
CA GLU A 114 -25.73 -22.91 -22.38
C GLU A 114 -26.96 -22.30 -21.69
N TRP A 115 -28.06 -23.04 -21.55
CA TRP A 115 -29.24 -22.53 -20.84
C TRP A 115 -28.99 -22.33 -19.34
N GLN A 116 -28.18 -23.16 -18.68
CA GLN A 116 -27.81 -22.99 -17.28
C GLN A 116 -26.98 -21.71 -17.11
N TYR A 117 -26.00 -21.50 -17.98
CA TYR A 117 -25.17 -20.30 -17.98
C TYR A 117 -26.01 -19.03 -18.21
N GLN A 118 -26.91 -19.03 -19.20
CA GLN A 118 -27.82 -17.90 -19.44
C GLN A 118 -28.79 -17.67 -18.27
N THR A 119 -29.21 -18.73 -17.58
CA THR A 119 -30.02 -18.61 -16.35
C THR A 119 -29.23 -17.91 -15.24
N PHE A 120 -27.94 -18.22 -15.09
CA PHE A 120 -27.07 -17.50 -14.15
C PHE A 120 -26.94 -16.03 -14.50
N LEU A 121 -26.79 -15.68 -15.78
CA LEU A 121 -26.62 -14.29 -16.19
C LEU A 121 -27.86 -13.43 -15.92
N TYR A 122 -29.05 -13.95 -16.20
CA TYR A 122 -30.28 -13.13 -16.23
C TYR A 122 -31.25 -13.42 -15.10
N LEU A 123 -31.16 -14.60 -14.48
CA LEU A 123 -32.14 -15.09 -13.51
C LEU A 123 -31.49 -15.64 -12.23
N VAL A 124 -30.26 -15.18 -11.90
CA VAL A 124 -29.54 -15.63 -10.68
C VAL A 124 -30.40 -15.56 -9.43
N ASP A 125 -31.27 -14.56 -9.31
CA ASP A 125 -32.16 -14.36 -8.16
C ASP A 125 -33.14 -15.51 -7.96
N LYS A 126 -33.45 -16.29 -9.00
CA LYS A 126 -34.33 -17.46 -8.96
C LYS A 126 -33.60 -18.78 -8.70
N ILE A 127 -32.27 -18.79 -8.78
CA ILE A 127 -31.46 -19.98 -8.56
C ILE A 127 -31.29 -20.20 -7.06
N ILE A 128 -31.55 -21.42 -6.60
CA ILE A 128 -31.35 -21.86 -5.21
C ILE A 128 -30.06 -22.69 -5.18
N PRO A 129 -29.09 -22.34 -4.32
CA PRO A 129 -27.88 -23.14 -4.17
C PRO A 129 -28.24 -24.50 -3.57
N SER A 130 -28.03 -25.56 -4.34
CA SER A 130 -28.24 -26.94 -3.91
C SER A 130 -26.94 -27.66 -3.56
N ASN A 131 -25.84 -27.28 -4.21
CA ASN A 131 -24.48 -27.71 -3.93
C ASN A 131 -23.46 -26.67 -4.46
N ASP A 132 -22.22 -26.82 -4.04
CA ASP A 132 -21.07 -26.01 -4.45
C ASP A 132 -20.54 -26.37 -5.84
N ILE A 133 -20.85 -27.57 -6.37
CA ILE A 133 -20.48 -27.99 -7.73
C ILE A 133 -20.93 -26.95 -8.76
N ILE A 134 -22.20 -26.50 -8.70
CA ILE A 134 -22.72 -25.51 -9.66
C ILE A 134 -21.98 -24.17 -9.50
N PHE A 135 -21.62 -23.80 -8.27
CA PHE A 135 -20.84 -22.61 -7.99
C PHE A 135 -19.46 -22.70 -8.68
N PHE A 136 -18.73 -23.80 -8.51
CA PHE A 136 -17.42 -23.96 -9.14
C PHE A 136 -17.49 -24.14 -10.67
N SER A 137 -18.54 -24.78 -11.20
CA SER A 137 -18.82 -24.80 -12.64
C SER A 137 -18.97 -23.37 -13.20
N LEU A 138 -19.62 -22.47 -12.48
CA LEU A 138 -19.74 -21.06 -12.89
C LEU A 138 -18.37 -20.35 -12.85
N VAL A 139 -17.54 -20.62 -11.83
CA VAL A 139 -16.17 -20.09 -11.77
C VAL A 139 -15.34 -20.56 -12.97
N GLN A 140 -15.41 -21.84 -13.33
CA GLN A 140 -14.72 -22.37 -14.52
C GLN A 140 -15.20 -21.70 -15.81
N GLU A 141 -16.50 -21.46 -15.97
CA GLU A 141 -17.02 -20.72 -17.12
C GLU A 141 -16.58 -19.25 -17.14
N ILE A 142 -16.45 -18.60 -15.98
CA ILE A 142 -15.92 -17.23 -15.87
C ILE A 142 -14.48 -17.18 -16.39
N ILE A 143 -13.64 -18.12 -15.97
CA ILE A 143 -12.24 -18.23 -16.42
C ILE A 143 -12.18 -18.53 -17.91
N ALA A 144 -12.91 -19.55 -18.38
CA ALA A 144 -12.89 -19.99 -19.77
C ALA A 144 -13.40 -18.93 -20.75
N ARG A 145 -14.46 -18.19 -20.36
CA ARG A 145 -15.08 -17.16 -21.20
C ARG A 145 -14.51 -15.75 -20.94
N LYS A 146 -13.66 -15.58 -19.93
CA LYS A 146 -13.12 -14.28 -19.46
C LYS A 146 -14.21 -13.21 -19.31
N SER A 147 -15.27 -13.53 -18.57
CA SER A 147 -16.49 -12.71 -18.52
C SER A 147 -16.72 -12.02 -17.17
N CYS A 148 -16.65 -10.69 -17.15
CA CYS A 148 -16.97 -9.89 -15.96
C CYS A 148 -18.45 -9.96 -15.54
N ILE A 149 -19.38 -10.06 -16.50
CA ILE A 149 -20.84 -10.12 -16.23
C ILE A 149 -21.18 -11.38 -15.40
N SER A 150 -20.52 -12.48 -15.71
CA SER A 150 -20.64 -13.74 -14.97
C SER A 150 -20.08 -13.61 -13.56
N GLY A 151 -19.03 -12.81 -13.34
CA GLY A 151 -18.51 -12.49 -12.00
C GLY A 151 -19.53 -11.76 -11.12
N ASP A 152 -20.26 -10.78 -11.65
CA ASP A 152 -21.34 -10.11 -10.90
C ASP A 152 -22.46 -11.09 -10.53
N SER A 153 -22.76 -12.03 -11.42
CA SER A 153 -23.74 -13.09 -11.16
C SER A 153 -23.24 -14.07 -10.09
N LEU A 154 -21.94 -14.41 -10.10
CA LEU A 154 -21.30 -15.25 -9.08
C LEU A 154 -21.46 -14.65 -7.69
N LEU A 155 -21.21 -13.35 -7.50
CA LEU A 155 -21.36 -12.70 -6.20
C LEU A 155 -22.79 -12.75 -5.67
N LYS A 156 -23.78 -12.50 -6.54
CA LYS A 156 -25.20 -12.61 -6.17
C LYS A 156 -25.57 -14.04 -5.79
N PHE A 157 -25.01 -15.01 -6.49
CA PHE A 157 -25.25 -16.42 -6.20
C PHE A 157 -24.60 -16.86 -4.90
N ALA A 158 -23.35 -16.48 -4.66
CA ALA A 158 -22.60 -16.81 -3.46
C ALA A 158 -23.28 -16.33 -2.17
N ASN A 159 -23.88 -15.14 -2.18
CA ASN A 159 -24.62 -14.60 -1.03
C ASN A 159 -25.84 -15.41 -0.59
N LYS A 160 -26.24 -16.43 -1.36
CA LYS A 160 -27.37 -17.32 -1.03
C LYS A 160 -26.93 -18.62 -0.34
N PHE A 161 -25.64 -18.91 -0.32
CA PHE A 161 -25.12 -20.13 0.28
C PHE A 161 -25.21 -20.04 1.81
N PRO A 162 -25.66 -21.10 2.50
CA PRO A 162 -25.62 -21.13 3.96
C PRO A 162 -24.18 -21.25 4.48
N PRO A 163 -23.94 -21.02 5.78
CA PRO A 163 -22.65 -21.32 6.40
C PRO A 163 -22.22 -22.77 6.16
N HIS A 164 -20.90 -23.00 6.07
CA HIS A 164 -20.29 -24.32 5.90
C HIS A 164 -20.80 -25.12 4.69
N SER A 165 -20.97 -24.48 3.54
CA SER A 165 -21.55 -25.10 2.35
C SER A 165 -20.69 -25.07 1.10
N ILE A 166 -19.68 -24.22 1.05
CA ILE A 166 -18.72 -24.16 -0.06
C ILE A 166 -17.42 -24.82 0.39
N ASP A 167 -16.92 -25.80 -0.34
CA ASP A 167 -15.65 -26.44 -0.01
C ASP A 167 -14.46 -25.45 -0.10
N TYR A 168 -13.70 -25.32 0.99
CA TYR A 168 -12.57 -24.38 1.07
C TYR A 168 -11.44 -24.75 0.11
N PHE A 169 -11.06 -26.03 0.07
CA PHE A 169 -9.99 -26.52 -0.79
C PHE A 169 -10.31 -26.25 -2.27
N HIS A 170 -11.53 -26.57 -2.71
CA HIS A 170 -11.98 -26.24 -4.06
C HIS A 170 -11.96 -24.74 -4.34
N TRP A 171 -12.37 -23.89 -3.40
CA TRP A 171 -12.29 -22.43 -3.56
C TRP A 171 -10.85 -21.94 -3.70
N PHE A 172 -9.95 -22.44 -2.86
CA PHE A 172 -8.54 -22.08 -2.87
C PHE A 172 -7.88 -22.45 -4.21
N GLU A 173 -8.12 -23.68 -4.67
CA GLU A 173 -7.61 -24.17 -5.95
C GLU A 173 -8.18 -23.39 -7.14
N MET A 174 -9.46 -23.05 -7.11
CA MET A 174 -10.08 -22.24 -8.15
C MET A 174 -9.59 -20.79 -8.14
N LEU A 175 -9.34 -20.20 -6.97
CA LEU A 175 -8.71 -18.89 -6.84
C LEU A 175 -7.31 -18.89 -7.44
N ARG A 176 -6.54 -19.93 -7.14
CA ARG A 176 -5.21 -20.16 -7.71
C ARG A 176 -5.25 -20.20 -9.23
N GLU A 177 -6.05 -21.10 -9.81
CA GLU A 177 -6.26 -21.19 -11.26
C GLU A 177 -6.68 -19.83 -11.85
N THR A 178 -7.56 -19.09 -11.16
CA THR A 178 -8.01 -17.77 -11.61
C THR A 178 -6.88 -16.74 -11.61
N MET A 179 -5.99 -16.75 -10.62
CA MET A 179 -4.82 -15.85 -10.58
C MET A 179 -3.86 -16.09 -11.75
N PHE A 180 -3.73 -17.34 -12.23
CA PHE A 180 -2.91 -17.65 -13.41
C PHE A 180 -3.63 -17.39 -14.74
N SER A 181 -4.91 -17.78 -14.84
CA SER A 181 -5.63 -17.84 -16.11
C SER A 181 -6.42 -16.57 -16.43
N TYR A 182 -6.96 -15.87 -15.42
CA TYR A 182 -7.79 -14.67 -15.60
C TYR A 182 -7.85 -13.77 -14.35
N LYS A 183 -6.83 -12.94 -14.15
CA LYS A 183 -6.67 -12.06 -12.98
C LYS A 183 -7.86 -11.12 -12.69
N ASP A 184 -8.56 -10.62 -13.71
CA ASP A 184 -9.73 -9.76 -13.52
C ASP A 184 -10.90 -10.45 -12.79
N ALA A 185 -10.91 -11.78 -12.73
CA ALA A 185 -11.92 -12.53 -12.00
C ALA A 185 -11.56 -12.77 -10.52
N VAL A 186 -10.30 -12.57 -10.13
CA VAL A 186 -9.83 -12.74 -8.74
C VAL A 186 -10.61 -11.91 -7.72
N PRO A 187 -10.96 -10.63 -7.99
CA PRO A 187 -11.77 -9.84 -7.07
C PRO A 187 -13.11 -10.48 -6.70
N TYR A 188 -13.75 -11.22 -7.61
CA TYR A 188 -15.03 -11.87 -7.31
C TYR A 188 -14.85 -13.05 -6.35
N LEU A 189 -13.77 -13.83 -6.49
CA LEU A 189 -13.48 -14.95 -5.60
C LEU A 189 -12.98 -14.49 -4.23
N LEU A 190 -12.23 -13.38 -4.15
CA LEU A 190 -11.86 -12.79 -2.87
C LEU A 190 -13.05 -12.11 -2.17
N ALA A 191 -14.02 -11.60 -2.93
CA ALA A 191 -15.24 -11.00 -2.37
C ALA A 191 -16.20 -11.99 -1.70
N ILE A 192 -15.97 -13.30 -1.88
CA ILE A 192 -16.72 -14.36 -1.19
C ILE A 192 -15.86 -15.09 -0.15
N ALA A 193 -14.59 -14.68 0.03
CA ALA A 193 -13.67 -15.26 0.99
C ALA A 193 -14.15 -14.95 2.41
N ASP A 194 -14.98 -15.82 2.95
CA ASP A 194 -15.58 -15.68 4.26
C ASP A 194 -15.43 -17.01 5.00
N PRO A 195 -14.60 -17.11 6.04
CA PRO A 195 -14.37 -18.39 6.70
C PRO A 195 -15.65 -19.07 7.20
N GLU A 196 -16.72 -18.31 7.47
CA GLU A 196 -18.00 -18.89 7.92
C GLU A 196 -18.78 -19.60 6.80
N ILE A 197 -18.58 -19.21 5.53
CA ILE A 197 -19.28 -19.86 4.40
C ILE A 197 -18.64 -21.19 4.02
N PHE A 198 -17.37 -21.36 4.38
CA PHE A 198 -16.58 -22.49 3.96
C PHE A 198 -16.79 -23.73 4.82
N LYS A 199 -16.82 -24.86 4.14
CA LYS A 199 -16.71 -26.20 4.69
C LYS A 199 -15.25 -26.61 4.63
N TYR A 200 -14.76 -27.11 5.75
CA TYR A 200 -13.37 -27.55 5.93
C TYR A 200 -13.30 -29.07 6.08
N GLU A 201 -12.20 -29.67 5.62
CA GLU A 201 -11.90 -31.09 5.81
C GLU A 201 -11.43 -31.37 7.24
N SER A 202 -10.76 -30.39 7.87
CA SER A 202 -10.21 -30.52 9.22
C SER A 202 -10.31 -29.21 10.03
N GLU A 203 -10.19 -29.32 11.35
CA GLU A 203 -10.12 -28.15 12.25
C GLU A 203 -8.84 -27.33 12.02
N GLU A 204 -7.73 -28.00 11.69
CA GLU A 204 -6.47 -27.33 11.34
C GLU A 204 -6.61 -26.45 10.09
N GLU A 205 -7.31 -26.94 9.07
CA GLU A 205 -7.63 -26.17 7.87
C GLU A 205 -8.52 -24.97 8.19
N ALA A 206 -9.54 -25.16 9.03
CA ALA A 206 -10.42 -24.08 9.48
C ALA A 206 -9.66 -22.99 10.26
N GLU A 207 -8.69 -23.38 11.10
CA GLU A 207 -7.83 -22.44 11.83
C GLU A 207 -6.84 -21.71 10.92
N LYS A 208 -6.37 -22.37 9.85
CA LYS A 208 -5.41 -21.80 8.88
C LYS A 208 -6.10 -20.86 7.88
N ALA A 209 -7.34 -21.11 7.51
CA ALA A 209 -8.01 -20.36 6.44
C ALA A 209 -8.02 -18.82 6.59
N PRO A 210 -8.26 -18.22 7.78
CA PRO A 210 -8.17 -16.77 7.93
C PRO A 210 -6.77 -16.22 7.66
N PHE A 211 -5.72 -16.96 8.00
CA PHE A 211 -4.34 -16.61 7.69
C PHE A 211 -4.13 -16.57 6.18
N ASP A 212 -4.48 -17.66 5.49
CA ASP A 212 -4.32 -17.80 4.04
C ASP A 212 -5.06 -16.70 3.29
N ILE A 213 -6.31 -16.43 3.67
CA ILE A 213 -7.15 -15.40 3.04
C ILE A 213 -6.52 -14.01 3.19
N ILE A 214 -5.94 -13.68 4.35
CA ILE A 214 -5.27 -12.39 4.54
C ILE A 214 -4.04 -12.28 3.64
N VAL A 215 -3.21 -13.33 3.56
CA VAL A 215 -2.01 -13.37 2.72
C VAL A 215 -2.37 -13.25 1.23
N LEU A 216 -3.43 -13.94 0.79
CA LEU A 216 -3.98 -13.84 -0.57
C LEU A 216 -4.45 -12.42 -0.89
N HIS A 217 -5.08 -11.74 0.07
CA HIS A 217 -5.47 -10.34 -0.09
C HIS A 217 -4.27 -9.39 -0.18
N VAL A 218 -3.18 -9.64 0.55
CA VAL A 218 -1.95 -8.86 0.41
C VAL A 218 -1.40 -9.01 -1.01
N ALA A 219 -1.27 -10.24 -1.51
CA ALA A 219 -0.84 -10.48 -2.88
C ALA A 219 -1.76 -9.77 -3.90
N ALA A 220 -3.08 -9.87 -3.73
CA ALA A 220 -4.04 -9.19 -4.60
C ALA A 220 -3.96 -7.66 -4.55
N ILE A 221 -3.62 -7.07 -3.41
CA ILE A 221 -3.41 -5.62 -3.28
C ILE A 221 -2.13 -5.18 -3.98
N LEU A 222 -1.08 -6.00 -3.93
CA LEU A 222 0.19 -5.73 -4.59
C LEU A 222 0.12 -5.93 -6.12
N ASP A 223 -0.91 -6.59 -6.65
CA ASP A 223 -1.14 -6.72 -8.09
C ASP A 223 -1.97 -5.54 -8.64
N PRO A 224 -1.45 -4.68 -9.52
CA PRO A 224 -2.24 -3.58 -10.09
C PRO A 224 -3.44 -4.06 -10.90
N ILE A 225 -3.35 -5.21 -11.58
CA ILE A 225 -4.46 -5.75 -12.40
C ILE A 225 -5.66 -6.09 -11.50
N ILE A 226 -5.38 -6.61 -10.29
CA ILE A 226 -6.41 -7.00 -9.34
C ILE A 226 -6.87 -5.80 -8.51
N SER A 227 -5.94 -4.99 -8.02
CA SER A 227 -6.22 -3.88 -7.10
C SER A 227 -6.90 -2.68 -7.78
N ASP A 228 -6.58 -2.37 -9.05
CA ASP A 228 -7.27 -1.32 -9.82
C ASP A 228 -8.63 -1.78 -10.35
N ASN A 229 -8.97 -3.07 -10.21
CA ASN A 229 -10.26 -3.57 -10.66
C ASN A 229 -11.40 -2.94 -9.84
N CYS A 230 -12.38 -2.36 -10.53
CA CYS A 230 -13.51 -1.65 -9.91
C CYS A 230 -14.33 -2.49 -8.91
N LYS A 231 -14.24 -3.83 -8.97
CA LYS A 231 -14.93 -4.76 -8.06
C LYS A 231 -14.12 -5.09 -6.81
N TYR A 232 -12.83 -4.77 -6.77
CA TYR A 232 -11.96 -5.10 -5.63
C TYR A 232 -12.40 -4.42 -4.33
N GLY A 233 -13.06 -3.27 -4.43
CA GLY A 233 -13.69 -2.62 -3.27
C GLY A 233 -14.72 -3.49 -2.51
N ILE A 234 -15.32 -4.48 -3.17
CA ILE A 234 -16.20 -5.47 -2.51
C ILE A 234 -15.36 -6.45 -1.69
N ALA A 235 -14.26 -6.95 -2.26
CA ALA A 235 -13.33 -7.85 -1.60
C ALA A 235 -12.68 -7.19 -0.37
N LEU A 236 -12.32 -5.91 -0.45
CA LEU A 236 -11.79 -5.15 0.68
C LEU A 236 -12.76 -5.05 1.87
N LYS A 237 -14.08 -5.04 1.62
CA LYS A 237 -15.09 -5.05 2.71
C LYS A 237 -15.06 -6.37 3.47
N LYS A 238 -14.84 -7.49 2.77
CA LYS A 238 -14.68 -8.81 3.39
C LYS A 238 -13.38 -8.93 4.16
N LEU A 239 -12.25 -8.51 3.58
CA LEU A 239 -10.98 -8.43 4.30
C LEU A 239 -11.12 -7.61 5.60
N LYS A 240 -11.75 -6.44 5.54
CA LYS A 240 -11.98 -5.60 6.72
C LYS A 240 -12.80 -6.30 7.81
N HIS A 241 -13.76 -7.14 7.42
CA HIS A 241 -14.52 -7.94 8.38
C HIS A 241 -13.62 -9.00 9.02
N ILE A 242 -12.86 -9.76 8.22
CA ILE A 242 -11.93 -10.78 8.72
C ILE A 242 -10.92 -10.18 9.71
N LEU A 243 -10.29 -9.06 9.35
CA LEU A 243 -9.31 -8.40 10.22
C LEU A 243 -9.88 -7.93 11.56
N LYS A 244 -11.20 -7.74 11.68
CA LYS A 244 -11.87 -7.39 12.95
C LYS A 244 -12.31 -8.61 13.74
N SER A 245 -12.77 -9.64 13.05
CA SER A 245 -13.40 -10.80 13.67
C SER A 245 -12.37 -11.82 14.16
N TYR A 246 -11.18 -11.88 13.57
CA TYR A 246 -10.16 -12.88 13.88
C TYR A 246 -8.99 -12.28 14.67
N THR A 247 -8.48 -13.07 15.61
CA THR A 247 -7.28 -12.78 16.40
C THR A 247 -6.34 -13.96 16.36
N PHE A 248 -5.04 -13.70 16.26
CA PHE A 248 -4.02 -14.74 16.22
C PHE A 248 -3.18 -14.74 17.50
N PRO A 249 -2.76 -15.92 17.99
CA PRO A 249 -1.69 -16.03 18.97
C PRO A 249 -0.41 -15.33 18.46
N PRO A 250 0.48 -14.84 19.35
CA PRO A 250 1.68 -14.09 18.95
C PRO A 250 2.54 -14.77 17.89
N ASP A 251 2.76 -16.09 18.01
CA ASP A 251 3.60 -16.83 17.06
C ASP A 251 2.95 -16.91 15.66
N LYS A 252 1.64 -17.22 15.60
CA LYS A 252 0.88 -17.22 14.33
C LYS A 252 0.81 -15.80 13.72
N MET A 253 0.73 -14.77 14.56
CA MET A 253 0.72 -13.37 14.11
C MET A 253 2.07 -12.97 13.51
N ASN A 254 3.19 -13.35 14.15
CA ASN A 254 4.52 -13.09 13.61
C ASN A 254 4.72 -13.79 12.26
N ASN A 255 4.33 -15.07 12.16
CA ASN A 255 4.37 -15.80 10.88
C ASN A 255 3.54 -15.09 9.81
N LEU A 256 2.36 -14.55 10.16
CA LEU A 256 1.50 -13.83 9.20
C LEU A 256 2.18 -12.56 8.71
N ILE A 257 2.79 -11.80 9.63
CA ILE A 257 3.54 -10.59 9.30
C ILE A 257 4.73 -10.92 8.41
N ASP A 258 5.47 -11.99 8.73
CA ASP A 258 6.63 -12.42 7.95
C ASP A 258 6.21 -12.83 6.54
N SER A 259 5.18 -13.69 6.39
CA SER A 259 4.64 -14.06 5.07
C SER A 259 4.17 -12.87 4.24
N CYS A 260 3.50 -11.89 4.87
CA CYS A 260 3.04 -10.69 4.17
C CYS A 260 4.20 -9.73 3.84
N PHE A 261 5.22 -9.68 4.69
CA PHE A 261 6.44 -8.91 4.45
C PHE A 261 7.23 -9.49 3.28
N ASP A 262 7.41 -10.81 3.22
CA ASP A 262 8.13 -11.50 2.16
C ASP A 262 7.53 -11.22 0.77
N LEU A 263 6.19 -11.13 0.68
CA LEU A 263 5.49 -10.71 -0.54
C LEU A 263 5.79 -9.26 -0.91
N ALA A 264 5.73 -8.36 0.07
CA ALA A 264 5.89 -6.93 -0.17
C ALA A 264 7.36 -6.53 -0.42
N GLU A 265 8.32 -7.21 0.21
CA GLU A 265 9.75 -6.98 0.03
C GLU A 265 10.20 -7.32 -1.39
N GLU A 266 9.63 -8.35 -2.00
CA GLU A 266 9.92 -8.72 -3.38
C GLU A 266 9.58 -7.61 -4.38
N GLU A 267 8.42 -6.98 -4.22
CA GLU A 267 7.98 -5.85 -5.05
C GLU A 267 8.86 -4.61 -4.84
N VAL A 268 9.42 -4.45 -3.63
CA VAL A 268 10.27 -3.32 -3.27
C VAL A 268 11.73 -3.53 -3.70
N SER A 269 12.16 -4.79 -3.81
CA SER A 269 13.49 -5.18 -4.30
C SER A 269 13.66 -4.89 -5.79
N ASP A 270 12.57 -4.94 -6.56
CA ASP A 270 12.55 -4.48 -7.95
C ASP A 270 12.06 -3.01 -8.02
N ILE A 271 12.97 -2.09 -8.33
CA ILE A 271 12.64 -0.65 -8.35
C ILE A 271 11.60 -0.27 -9.40
N THR A 272 11.31 -1.15 -10.36
CA THR A 272 10.24 -0.96 -11.34
C THR A 272 8.85 -1.26 -10.75
N GLU A 273 8.79 -2.09 -9.71
CA GLU A 273 7.58 -2.58 -9.06
C GLU A 273 7.30 -1.87 -7.72
N ILE A 274 8.24 -1.05 -7.23
CA ILE A 274 8.05 -0.24 -6.01
C ILE A 274 6.76 0.61 -6.02
N SER A 275 6.25 0.97 -7.20
CA SER A 275 4.97 1.66 -7.38
C SER A 275 3.77 0.86 -6.82
N ASN A 276 3.86 -0.47 -6.82
CA ASN A 276 2.77 -1.35 -6.38
C ASN A 276 2.55 -1.29 -4.87
N ILE A 277 3.58 -0.90 -4.10
CA ILE A 277 3.44 -0.73 -2.64
C ILE A 277 2.45 0.37 -2.28
N PHE A 278 2.20 1.33 -3.17
CA PHE A 278 1.21 2.38 -2.96
C PHE A 278 -0.20 1.83 -2.87
N SER A 279 -0.51 0.76 -3.61
CA SER A 279 -1.79 0.05 -3.48
C SER A 279 -1.93 -0.55 -2.08
N PHE A 280 -0.85 -1.12 -1.52
CA PHE A 280 -0.84 -1.60 -0.13
C PHE A 280 -1.08 -0.49 0.89
N ILE A 281 -0.34 0.62 0.77
CA ILE A 281 -0.49 1.79 1.63
C ILE A 281 -1.91 2.36 1.57
N SER A 282 -2.51 2.39 0.38
CA SER A 282 -3.81 3.04 0.15
C SER A 282 -4.98 2.14 0.53
N LEU A 283 -4.92 0.85 0.17
CA LEU A 283 -6.07 -0.06 0.23
C LEU A 283 -6.11 -0.93 1.49
N PHE A 284 -4.96 -1.27 2.09
CA PHE A 284 -4.96 -2.23 3.20
C PHE A 284 -5.64 -1.64 4.45
N PRO A 285 -6.66 -2.33 5.03
CA PRO A 285 -7.42 -1.80 6.16
C PRO A 285 -6.61 -1.69 7.46
N LEU A 286 -6.77 -0.56 8.16
CA LEU A 286 -6.23 -0.32 9.51
C LEU A 286 -7.25 -0.69 10.61
N ASP A 287 -7.94 -1.80 10.43
CA ASP A 287 -9.01 -2.29 11.29
C ASP A 287 -8.54 -3.58 12.00
N GLY A 288 -8.85 -3.74 13.30
CA GLY A 288 -8.49 -4.92 14.09
C GLY A 288 -7.00 -5.29 13.99
N ILE A 289 -6.70 -6.56 13.71
CA ILE A 289 -5.32 -7.06 13.55
C ILE A 289 -4.59 -6.42 12.35
N GLY A 290 -5.33 -5.87 11.37
CA GLY A 290 -4.75 -5.20 10.20
C GLY A 290 -3.90 -3.98 10.57
N CYS A 291 -4.18 -3.34 11.71
CA CYS A 291 -3.35 -2.23 12.18
C CYS A 291 -1.94 -2.68 12.60
N GLU A 292 -1.79 -3.85 13.24
CA GLU A 292 -0.48 -4.40 13.62
C GLU A 292 0.27 -4.91 12.40
N ILE A 293 -0.43 -5.57 11.47
CA ILE A 293 0.15 -6.04 10.19
C ILE A 293 0.75 -4.86 9.42
N VAL A 294 -0.03 -3.80 9.20
CA VAL A 294 0.47 -2.60 8.48
C VAL A 294 1.60 -1.93 9.24
N TYR A 295 1.50 -1.81 10.57
CA TYR A 295 2.56 -1.23 11.38
C TYR A 295 3.90 -1.95 11.16
N GLN A 296 3.92 -3.28 11.28
CA GLN A 296 5.14 -4.07 11.19
C GLN A 296 5.71 -4.13 9.77
N ILE A 297 4.86 -4.38 8.76
CA ILE A 297 5.28 -4.45 7.36
C ILE A 297 5.83 -3.10 6.90
N CYS A 298 5.08 -2.01 7.10
CA CYS A 298 5.54 -0.70 6.66
C CYS A 298 6.79 -0.24 7.40
N LEU A 299 6.95 -0.58 8.69
CA LEU A 299 8.16 -0.29 9.46
C LEU A 299 9.38 -0.98 8.85
N ARG A 300 9.29 -2.29 8.58
CA ARG A 300 10.37 -3.07 7.97
C ARG A 300 10.73 -2.58 6.57
N LEU A 301 9.73 -2.39 5.70
CA LEU A 301 9.95 -1.90 4.34
C LEU A 301 10.53 -0.48 4.32
N SER A 302 10.09 0.41 5.22
CA SER A 302 10.67 1.75 5.33
C SER A 302 12.16 1.68 5.65
N LEU A 303 12.56 0.84 6.60
CA LEU A 303 13.96 0.66 6.97
C LEU A 303 14.78 0.04 5.84
N HIS A 304 14.26 -0.99 5.18
CA HIS A 304 14.87 -1.59 3.99
C HIS A 304 15.09 -0.52 2.89
N LEU A 305 14.07 0.30 2.63
CA LEU A 305 14.15 1.38 1.65
C LEU A 305 15.09 2.52 2.04
N LEU A 306 15.33 2.76 3.33
CA LEU A 306 16.31 3.73 3.80
C LEU A 306 17.75 3.20 3.73
N GLY A 307 17.93 1.90 3.44
CA GLY A 307 19.24 1.26 3.28
C GLY A 307 19.72 0.51 4.52
N ALA A 308 18.81 0.08 5.40
CA ALA A 308 19.16 -0.84 6.48
C ALA A 308 19.43 -2.24 5.90
N GLU A 309 20.70 -2.66 5.87
CA GLU A 309 21.10 -4.00 5.40
C GLU A 309 20.64 -5.13 6.33
N TYR A 310 20.48 -4.82 7.63
CA TYR A 310 20.05 -5.78 8.64
C TYR A 310 18.97 -5.15 9.52
N LEU A 311 17.82 -5.83 9.62
CA LEU A 311 16.74 -5.44 10.50
C LEU A 311 16.95 -6.08 11.88
N PRO A 312 17.03 -5.29 12.97
CA PRO A 312 17.17 -5.86 14.31
C PRO A 312 15.87 -6.55 14.76
N ASP A 313 15.99 -7.54 15.64
CA ASP A 313 14.84 -8.30 16.16
C ASP A 313 13.77 -7.41 16.82
N SER A 314 14.19 -6.31 17.45
CA SER A 314 13.29 -5.34 18.09
C SER A 314 13.13 -4.09 17.23
N LEU A 315 12.12 -4.08 16.36
CA LEU A 315 11.76 -2.93 15.54
C LEU A 315 10.81 -1.99 16.29
N ASN A 316 11.07 -0.69 16.22
CA ASN A 316 10.23 0.33 16.85
C ASN A 316 10.28 1.68 16.10
N MET A 317 9.44 2.63 16.55
CA MET A 317 9.37 3.97 15.95
C MET A 317 10.62 4.82 16.19
N ASP A 318 11.40 4.58 17.24
CA ASP A 318 12.64 5.31 17.50
C ASP A 318 13.69 4.98 16.43
N LEU A 319 13.82 3.70 16.11
CA LEU A 319 14.72 3.23 15.05
C LEU A 319 14.35 3.87 13.71
N LEU A 320 13.07 3.81 13.31
CA LEU A 320 12.61 4.42 12.07
C LEU A 320 12.85 5.94 12.04
N ALA A 321 12.50 6.65 13.13
CA ALA A 321 12.68 8.10 13.20
C ALA A 321 14.14 8.52 13.04
N ASN A 322 15.07 7.76 13.63
CA ASN A 322 16.50 8.00 13.47
C ASN A 322 16.99 7.67 12.06
N SER A 323 16.56 6.56 11.47
CA SER A 323 16.94 6.16 10.11
C SER A 323 16.48 7.14 9.03
N MET A 324 15.43 7.93 9.28
CA MET A 324 14.97 8.96 8.33
C MET A 324 16.03 10.01 7.98
N SER A 325 17.13 10.14 8.72
CA SER A 325 18.26 10.98 8.27
C SER A 325 18.87 10.52 6.95
N GLN A 326 18.73 9.22 6.60
CA GLN A 326 19.19 8.64 5.32
C GLN A 326 18.36 9.13 4.12
N LEU A 327 17.18 9.71 4.33
CA LEU A 327 16.39 10.28 3.25
C LEU A 327 17.17 11.36 2.48
N LYS A 328 18.00 12.13 3.18
CA LYS A 328 18.82 13.18 2.57
C LYS A 328 19.82 12.61 1.55
N SER A 329 20.45 11.46 1.81
CA SER A 329 21.39 10.84 0.87
C SER A 329 20.66 10.31 -0.35
N LEU A 330 19.51 9.63 -0.17
CA LEU A 330 18.67 9.16 -1.27
C LEU A 330 18.26 10.31 -2.22
N CYS A 331 17.97 11.49 -1.67
CA CYS A 331 17.59 12.65 -2.48
C CYS A 331 18.79 13.37 -3.14
N ASN A 332 19.97 13.43 -2.52
CA ASN A 332 21.11 14.21 -3.02
C ASN A 332 22.08 13.44 -3.91
N ASP A 333 22.17 12.11 -3.75
CA ASP A 333 23.02 11.26 -4.59
C ASP A 333 22.32 10.88 -5.92
N SER A 334 21.10 11.37 -6.15
CA SER A 334 20.21 10.94 -7.24
C SER A 334 20.47 11.64 -8.57
N LEU A 335 21.47 11.16 -9.32
CA LEU A 335 21.50 11.32 -10.78
C LEU A 335 20.51 10.36 -11.49
N LYS A 336 19.79 9.52 -10.75
CA LYS A 336 18.89 8.47 -11.28
C LYS A 336 17.50 8.57 -10.63
N ASN A 337 16.45 8.61 -11.44
CA ASN A 337 15.03 8.68 -11.01
C ASN A 337 14.60 7.58 -10.03
N ASN A 338 15.31 6.45 -10.02
CA ASN A 338 15.03 5.30 -9.16
C ASN A 338 15.22 5.61 -7.66
N GLU A 339 16.27 6.34 -7.27
CA GLU A 339 16.49 6.69 -5.86
C GLU A 339 15.45 7.70 -5.35
N LEU A 340 14.93 8.56 -6.23
CA LEU A 340 13.84 9.47 -5.90
C LEU A 340 12.53 8.72 -5.67
N ARG A 341 12.24 7.71 -6.49
CA ARG A 341 11.11 6.78 -6.28
C ARG A 341 11.25 6.03 -4.96
N ARG A 342 12.45 5.53 -4.66
CA ARG A 342 12.80 4.89 -3.39
C ARG A 342 12.53 5.80 -2.19
N ALA A 343 12.99 7.06 -2.25
CA ALA A 343 12.78 8.06 -1.23
C ALA A 343 11.28 8.37 -1.01
N SER A 344 10.51 8.52 -2.09
CA SER A 344 9.07 8.77 -2.00
C SER A 344 8.28 7.58 -1.42
N ALA A 345 8.64 6.35 -1.80
CA ALA A 345 8.06 5.14 -1.22
C ALA A 345 8.39 5.00 0.27
N ALA A 346 9.64 5.24 0.66
CA ALA A 346 10.04 5.24 2.08
C ALA A 346 9.25 6.28 2.89
N MET A 347 9.02 7.47 2.33
CA MET A 347 8.21 8.51 2.93
C MET A 347 6.75 8.07 3.14
N ALA A 348 6.11 7.56 2.10
CA ALA A 348 4.72 7.11 2.17
C ALA A 348 4.53 5.94 3.16
N LEU A 349 5.47 4.99 3.18
CA LEU A 349 5.48 3.90 4.15
C LEU A 349 5.69 4.41 5.58
N THR A 350 6.58 5.40 5.77
CA THR A 350 6.81 6.01 7.09
C THR A 350 5.55 6.71 7.61
N GLU A 351 4.85 7.45 6.75
CA GLU A 351 3.56 8.08 7.09
C GLU A 351 2.53 7.04 7.50
N LYS A 352 2.38 5.98 6.70
CA LYS A 352 1.43 4.91 6.99
C LYS A 352 1.78 4.19 8.31
N THR A 353 3.06 3.94 8.53
CA THR A 353 3.60 3.37 9.78
C THR A 353 3.23 4.25 10.97
N LEU A 354 3.39 5.57 10.85
CA LEU A 354 3.04 6.51 11.90
C LEU A 354 1.54 6.49 12.22
N VAL A 355 0.68 6.47 11.20
CA VAL A 355 -0.79 6.40 11.40
C VAL A 355 -1.17 5.10 12.14
N ALA A 356 -0.57 3.98 11.76
CA ALA A 356 -0.78 2.70 12.45
C ALA A 356 -0.23 2.74 13.89
N ALA A 357 0.97 3.29 14.10
CA ALA A 357 1.60 3.44 15.41
C ALA A 357 0.78 4.34 16.35
N MET A 358 0.20 5.42 15.84
CA MET A 358 -0.74 6.28 16.58
C MET A 358 -1.95 5.51 17.07
N LYS A 359 -2.59 4.73 16.18
CA LYS A 359 -3.73 3.86 16.55
C LYS A 359 -3.35 2.83 17.61
N LEU A 360 -2.14 2.29 17.54
CA LEU A 360 -1.59 1.32 18.49
C LEU A 360 -1.01 1.97 19.75
N LYS A 361 -1.00 3.31 19.85
CA LYS A 361 -0.35 4.08 20.93
C LYS A 361 1.13 3.74 21.13
N LYS A 362 1.84 3.43 20.03
CA LYS A 362 3.26 3.08 19.97
C LYS A 362 4.15 4.26 19.56
N VAL A 363 3.64 5.49 19.59
CA VAL A 363 4.39 6.68 19.20
C VAL A 363 4.49 7.68 20.35
N SER A 364 5.67 8.26 20.51
CA SER A 364 5.94 9.33 21.46
C SER A 364 6.09 10.68 20.75
N LYS A 365 5.97 11.76 21.53
CA LYS A 365 6.28 13.12 21.05
C LYS A 365 7.72 13.24 20.54
N ASN A 366 8.67 12.52 21.16
CA ASN A 366 10.06 12.52 20.74
C ASN A 366 10.24 11.91 19.34
N ASN A 367 9.50 10.84 19.00
CA ASN A 367 9.51 10.27 17.65
C ASN A 367 9.12 11.33 16.61
N LEU A 368 8.02 12.04 16.83
CA LEU A 368 7.56 13.11 15.92
C LEU A 368 8.59 14.23 15.77
N MET A 369 9.21 14.66 16.86
CA MET A 369 10.25 15.69 16.82
C MET A 369 11.46 15.24 16.00
N THR A 370 11.89 13.99 16.20
CA THR A 370 13.01 13.40 15.44
C THR A 370 12.67 13.30 13.96
N PHE A 371 11.48 12.80 13.59
CA PHE A 371 11.02 12.79 12.21
C PHE A 371 11.06 14.17 11.56
N ALA A 372 10.46 15.18 12.20
CA ALA A 372 10.42 16.55 11.68
C ALA A 372 11.83 17.15 11.51
N LYS A 373 12.75 16.82 12.42
CA LYS A 373 14.16 17.23 12.34
C LYS A 373 14.87 16.55 11.16
N CYS A 374 14.70 15.25 10.98
CA CYS A 374 15.33 14.48 9.90
C CYS A 374 14.88 14.95 8.50
N MET A 375 13.64 15.43 8.38
CA MET A 375 13.08 15.98 7.13
C MET A 375 13.52 17.42 6.82
N LYS A 376 14.43 18.01 7.61
CA LYS A 376 14.94 19.37 7.41
C LYS A 376 16.24 19.37 6.61
N PHE A 377 16.14 19.28 5.29
CA PHE A 377 17.27 19.37 4.36
C PHE A 377 16.85 19.93 3.00
N SER A 378 17.82 20.42 2.23
CA SER A 378 17.61 20.83 0.83
C SER A 378 17.92 19.67 -0.11
N ILE A 379 17.15 19.56 -1.19
CA ILE A 379 17.38 18.60 -2.28
C ILE A 379 18.00 19.32 -3.47
N ASN A 380 19.17 18.86 -3.88
CA ASN A 380 19.84 19.28 -5.11
C ASN A 380 19.62 18.19 -6.18
N SER A 381 18.76 18.44 -7.17
CA SER A 381 18.60 17.54 -8.33
C SER A 381 18.45 18.34 -9.62
N SER A 382 18.81 17.72 -10.75
CA SER A 382 18.78 18.30 -12.09
C SER A 382 17.44 18.13 -12.83
N ASP A 383 16.53 17.28 -12.34
CA ASP A 383 15.18 17.09 -12.90
C ASP A 383 14.13 17.90 -12.09
N PRO A 384 13.54 18.98 -12.64
CA PRO A 384 12.61 19.84 -11.92
C PRO A 384 11.28 19.19 -11.54
N GLY A 385 10.78 18.23 -12.33
CA GLY A 385 9.42 17.69 -12.18
C GLY A 385 9.28 16.79 -10.95
N VAL A 386 10.05 15.71 -10.92
CA VAL A 386 10.06 14.73 -9.80
C VAL A 386 10.52 15.37 -8.49
N LEU A 387 11.46 16.33 -8.58
CA LEU A 387 11.95 17.10 -7.44
C LEU A 387 10.85 17.95 -6.80
N THR A 388 9.98 18.56 -7.59
CA THR A 388 8.90 19.40 -7.06
C THR A 388 7.93 18.55 -6.24
N THR A 389 7.48 17.42 -6.77
CA THR A 389 6.54 16.53 -6.08
C THR A 389 7.14 15.93 -4.80
N LEU A 390 8.39 15.46 -4.83
CA LEU A 390 9.03 14.91 -3.63
C LEU A 390 9.31 15.98 -2.56
N LYS A 391 9.71 17.20 -2.97
CA LYS A 391 9.84 18.34 -2.04
C LYS A 391 8.52 18.69 -1.39
N GLU A 392 7.44 18.70 -2.17
CA GLU A 392 6.09 18.94 -1.66
C GLU A 392 5.65 17.85 -0.68
N GLN A 393 5.87 16.58 -1.02
CA GLN A 393 5.61 15.46 -0.11
C GLN A 393 6.33 15.67 1.22
N ILE A 394 7.66 15.78 1.22
CA ILE A 394 8.48 15.97 2.44
C ILE A 394 8.00 17.19 3.24
N HIS A 395 7.69 18.29 2.57
CA HIS A 395 7.20 19.50 3.23
C HIS A 395 5.84 19.29 3.90
N VAL A 396 4.88 18.67 3.22
CA VAL A 396 3.55 18.37 3.75
C VAL A 396 3.65 17.43 4.94
N THR A 397 4.38 16.32 4.79
CA THR A 397 4.59 15.33 5.86
C THR A 397 5.19 15.98 7.11
N ARG A 398 6.25 16.78 6.94
CA ARG A 398 6.89 17.48 8.05
C ARG A 398 5.91 18.44 8.73
N THR A 399 5.14 19.19 7.96
CA THR A 399 4.15 20.13 8.49
C THR A 399 3.06 19.42 9.30
N GLN A 400 2.62 18.23 8.85
CA GLN A 400 1.70 17.38 9.61
C GLN A 400 2.29 16.97 10.95
N TYR A 401 3.57 16.55 10.98
CA TYR A 401 4.24 16.16 12.23
C TYR A 401 4.38 17.33 13.20
N GLU A 402 4.79 18.50 12.71
CA GLU A 402 4.86 19.73 13.50
C GLU A 402 3.47 20.11 14.07
N SER A 403 2.41 19.94 13.28
CA SER A 403 1.03 20.20 13.71
C SER A 403 0.59 19.23 14.82
N PHE A 404 0.90 17.94 14.71
CA PHE A 404 0.62 16.96 15.76
C PHE A 404 1.35 17.26 17.07
N ILE A 405 2.61 17.73 16.98
CA ILE A 405 3.40 18.17 18.14
C ILE A 405 2.74 19.38 18.83
N GLN A 406 2.29 20.36 18.05
CA GLN A 406 1.65 21.57 18.57
C GLN A 406 0.28 21.29 19.19
N ALA A 407 -0.48 20.38 18.59
CA ALA A 407 -1.80 19.97 19.09
C ALA A 407 -1.75 19.11 20.36
N ASN A 408 -0.55 18.67 20.81
CA ASN A 408 -0.38 17.66 21.87
C ASN A 408 -1.28 16.44 21.64
N PHE A 409 -1.29 15.93 20.40
CA PHE A 409 -2.19 14.86 19.96
C PHE A 409 -1.88 13.47 20.59
N LEU A 410 -0.79 13.35 21.36
CA LEU A 410 -0.29 12.10 21.94
C LEU A 410 -0.32 12.13 23.46
#